data_AF-A0A1M7DR97-F1
#
_entry.id   AF-A0A1M7DR97-F1
#
_cell.length_a   1.000
_cell.length_b   1.000
_cell.length_c   1.000
_cell.angle_alpha   90.00
_cell.angle_beta   90.00
_cell.angle_gamma   90.00
#
_symmetry.space_group_name_H-M   'P 1'
#
loop_
_entity.id
_entity.type
_entity.pdbx_description
1 polymer ?
#
loop_
_entity_poly.entity_id
_entity_poly.type
_entity_poly.pdbx_seq_one_letter_code
_entity_poly.pdbx_strand_id
1 'polypeptide(L)'
;MDKLTEKGGLSHAAAIYKTERTAFGPQAFTWFAQQTGDIDRAMTPDVLYPVPFQLNDVFFDPHGRVEGHFTDATVSVHLYTNGTKPWWRKNPPLPNSYVARMCGQVGIEPAAALEG
;
A
#
# COMPACT_ATOMS: atom_id res chain seq x y z
N MET A 1 32.11 -8.61 -4.88
CA MET A 1 32.04 -8.74 -6.35
C MET A 1 31.18 -7.60 -6.84
N ASP A 2 31.80 -6.64 -7.52
CA ASP A 2 31.15 -5.40 -7.94
C ASP A 2 30.21 -5.68 -9.12
N LYS A 3 28.90 -5.66 -8.89
CA LYS A 3 27.88 -6.07 -9.88
C LYS A 3 27.65 -5.01 -10.97
N LEU A 4 28.40 -3.91 -10.94
CA LEU A 4 28.19 -2.72 -11.79
C LEU A 4 29.00 -2.73 -13.09
N THR A 5 30.00 -3.61 -13.25
CA THR A 5 30.94 -3.54 -14.39
C THR A 5 30.67 -4.53 -15.53
N GLU A 6 29.81 -5.53 -15.36
CA GLU A 6 29.50 -6.48 -16.44
C GLU A 6 28.15 -6.19 -17.09
N LYS A 7 28.17 -5.69 -18.33
CA LYS A 7 26.99 -5.55 -19.19
C LYS A 7 26.31 -6.91 -19.46
N GLY A 8 26.93 -8.04 -19.11
CA GLY A 8 26.29 -9.33 -18.90
C GLY A 8 25.35 -9.78 -20.02
N GLY A 9 25.80 -9.67 -21.28
CA GLY A 9 24.99 -10.03 -22.47
C GLY A 9 23.75 -9.16 -22.71
N LEU A 10 23.49 -8.13 -21.90
CA LEU A 10 22.33 -7.26 -22.03
C LEU A 10 22.52 -6.28 -23.19
N SER A 11 21.43 -6.03 -23.93
CA SER A 11 21.37 -4.91 -24.89
C SER A 11 21.59 -3.58 -24.16
N HIS A 12 21.96 -2.52 -24.89
CA HIS A 12 22.16 -1.20 -24.29
C HIS A 12 20.91 -0.68 -23.55
N ALA A 13 19.73 -0.84 -24.16
CA ALA A 13 18.46 -0.48 -23.54
C ALA A 13 18.16 -1.32 -22.29
N ALA A 14 18.43 -2.63 -22.33
CA ALA A 14 18.24 -3.51 -21.17
C ALA A 14 19.19 -3.18 -20.02
N ALA A 15 20.42 -2.76 -20.32
CA ALA A 15 21.37 -2.28 -19.32
C ALA A 15 20.88 -0.98 -18.66
N ILE A 16 20.43 0.01 -19.44
CA ILE A 16 19.85 1.27 -18.91
C ILE A 16 18.65 0.97 -18.02
N TYR A 17 17.70 0.18 -18.50
CA TYR A 17 16.49 -0.18 -17.76
C TYR A 17 16.79 -0.86 -16.42
N LYS A 18 17.77 -1.79 -16.43
CA LYS A 18 18.22 -2.47 -15.21
C LYS A 18 18.87 -1.49 -14.25
N THR A 19 19.74 -0.62 -14.74
CA THR A 19 20.44 0.37 -13.91
C THR A 19 19.48 1.39 -13.30
N GLU A 20 18.54 1.95 -14.07
CA GLU A 20 17.55 2.92 -13.58
C GLU A 20 16.73 2.37 -12.41
N ARG A 21 16.27 1.11 -12.50
CA ARG A 21 15.54 0.44 -11.41
C ARG A 21 16.37 0.18 -10.16
N THR A 22 17.69 0.08 -10.31
CA THR A 22 18.60 -0.15 -9.18
C THR A 22 19.17 1.14 -8.60
N ALA A 23 19.23 2.21 -9.38
CA ALA A 23 19.74 3.50 -8.93
C ALA A 23 18.65 4.36 -8.26
N PHE A 24 17.38 4.13 -8.60
CA PHE A 24 16.23 4.87 -8.07
C PHE A 24 15.06 3.94 -7.74
N GLY A 25 14.18 4.38 -6.83
CA GLY A 25 12.96 3.66 -6.45
C GLY A 25 13.10 2.74 -5.22
N PRO A 26 12.11 1.88 -4.95
CA PRO A 26 12.02 1.14 -3.68
C PRO A 26 13.23 0.24 -3.40
N GLN A 27 13.80 -0.39 -4.43
CA GLN A 27 14.96 -1.29 -4.25
C GLN A 27 16.22 -0.51 -3.87
N ALA A 28 16.48 0.63 -4.52
CA ALA A 28 17.58 1.53 -4.17
C ALA A 28 17.41 2.08 -2.75
N PHE A 29 16.19 2.48 -2.38
CA PHE A 29 15.87 3.00 -1.06
C PHE A 29 16.03 1.93 0.04
N THR A 30 15.56 0.71 -0.18
CA THR A 30 15.77 -0.42 0.74
C THR A 30 17.26 -0.71 0.93
N TRP A 31 18.04 -0.72 -0.16
CA TRP A 31 19.48 -0.94 -0.06
C TRP A 31 20.16 0.17 0.76
N PHE A 32 19.81 1.44 0.49
CA PHE A 32 20.31 2.58 1.26
C PHE A 32 19.98 2.44 2.75
N ALA A 33 18.73 2.16 3.11
CA ALA A 33 18.30 2.00 4.50
C ALA A 33 19.03 0.85 5.21
N GLN A 34 19.37 -0.22 4.49
CA GLN A 34 20.20 -1.30 5.01
C GLN A 34 21.65 -0.85 5.27
N GLN A 35 22.23 -0.04 4.39
CA GLN A 35 23.62 0.43 4.57
C GLN A 35 23.75 1.47 5.69
N THR A 36 22.72 2.29 5.92
CA THR A 36 22.74 3.31 6.98
C THR A 36 22.25 2.81 8.33
N GLY A 37 21.69 1.61 8.40
CA GLY A 37 21.06 1.06 9.61
C GLY A 37 19.65 1.60 9.89
N ASP A 38 19.10 2.46 9.02
CA ASP A 38 17.72 2.95 9.17
C ASP A 38 16.68 1.85 8.99
N ILE A 39 17.07 0.72 8.37
CA ILE A 39 16.19 -0.46 8.25
C ILE A 39 15.73 -0.99 9.61
N ASP A 40 16.53 -0.83 10.68
CA ASP A 40 16.18 -1.26 12.03
C ASP A 40 15.07 -0.42 12.68
N ARG A 41 14.80 0.77 12.09
CA ARG A 41 13.71 1.67 12.49
C ARG A 41 12.46 1.49 11.63
N ALA A 42 12.48 0.59 10.66
CA ALA A 42 11.34 0.36 9.79
C ALA A 42 10.18 -0.22 10.61
N MET A 43 9.00 0.38 10.47
CA MET A 43 7.78 -0.13 11.08
C MET A 43 7.42 -1.49 10.49
N THR A 44 6.94 -2.39 11.34
CA THR A 44 6.49 -3.72 10.93
C THR A 44 5.15 -3.65 10.21
N PRO A 45 4.78 -4.68 9.42
CA PRO A 45 3.54 -4.65 8.67
C PRO A 45 2.28 -4.50 9.53
N ASP A 46 2.23 -4.99 10.76
CA ASP A 46 1.10 -4.84 11.68
C ASP A 46 0.86 -3.38 12.13
N VAL A 47 1.88 -2.52 12.04
CA VAL A 47 1.79 -1.08 12.33
C VAL A 47 1.16 -0.31 11.15
N LEU A 48 1.47 -0.72 9.92
CA LEU A 48 1.10 0.01 8.69
C LEU A 48 -0.06 -0.62 7.91
N TYR A 49 -0.20 -1.93 8.00
CA TYR A 49 -1.09 -2.81 7.23
C TYR A 49 -1.74 -3.87 8.14
N PRO A 50 -2.43 -3.47 9.23
CA PRO A 50 -2.97 -4.41 10.23
C PRO A 50 -4.03 -5.38 9.67
N VAL A 51 -4.73 -4.97 8.61
CA VAL A 51 -5.71 -5.81 7.91
C VAL A 51 -5.03 -6.53 6.75
N PRO A 52 -5.03 -7.88 6.71
CA PRO A 52 -4.47 -8.64 5.61
C PRO A 52 -5.10 -8.27 4.26
N PHE A 53 -4.29 -8.26 3.21
CA PHE A 53 -4.71 -7.95 1.83
C PHE A 53 -5.95 -8.74 1.38
N GLN A 54 -6.06 -10.01 1.76
CA GLN A 54 -7.15 -10.92 1.40
C GLN A 54 -8.51 -10.49 2.00
N LEU A 55 -8.48 -9.68 3.07
CA LEU A 55 -9.67 -9.21 3.78
C LEU A 55 -10.04 -7.77 3.43
N ASN A 56 -9.42 -7.17 2.41
CA ASN A 56 -9.54 -5.74 2.13
C ASN A 56 -10.98 -5.25 1.88
N ASP A 57 -11.91 -6.12 1.47
CA ASP A 57 -13.33 -5.76 1.30
C ASP A 57 -14.05 -5.52 2.65
N VAL A 58 -13.50 -5.98 3.77
CA VAL A 58 -14.09 -5.82 5.12
C VAL A 58 -14.16 -4.37 5.57
N PHE A 59 -13.35 -3.47 4.98
CA PHE A 59 -13.46 -2.04 5.23
C PHE A 59 -14.80 -1.45 4.76
N PHE A 60 -15.47 -2.12 3.82
CA PHE A 60 -16.77 -1.71 3.27
C PHE A 60 -17.96 -2.48 3.88
N ASP A 61 -17.71 -3.46 4.75
CA ASP A 61 -18.74 -4.24 5.43
C ASP A 61 -19.28 -3.47 6.66
N PRO A 62 -20.59 -3.18 6.75
CA PRO A 62 -21.19 -2.49 7.89
C PRO A 62 -21.24 -3.32 9.18
N HIS A 63 -21.03 -4.63 9.08
CA HIS A 63 -20.94 -5.56 10.21
C HIS A 63 -19.49 -5.97 10.51
N GLY A 64 -18.55 -5.56 9.65
CA GLY A 64 -17.12 -5.75 9.85
C GLY A 64 -16.60 -4.95 11.03
N ARG A 65 -15.69 -5.54 11.80
CA ARG A 65 -14.97 -4.88 12.90
C ARG A 65 -13.48 -4.81 12.58
N VAL A 66 -13.12 -4.03 11.56
CA VAL A 66 -11.72 -3.86 11.12
C VAL A 66 -10.83 -3.35 12.23
N GLU A 67 -11.35 -2.52 13.13
CA GLU A 67 -10.61 -2.03 14.29
C GLU A 67 -10.12 -3.14 15.23
N GLY A 68 -10.72 -4.34 15.17
CA GLY A 68 -10.23 -5.50 15.92
C GLY A 68 -8.86 -5.99 15.47
N HIS A 69 -8.38 -5.56 14.30
CA HIS A 69 -7.02 -5.80 13.82
C HIS A 69 -6.03 -4.73 14.30
N PHE A 70 -6.52 -3.61 14.86
CA PHE A 70 -5.67 -2.48 15.19
C PHE A 70 -5.06 -2.69 16.58
N THR A 71 -3.88 -2.12 16.77
CA THR A 71 -3.21 -2.02 18.08
C THR A 71 -2.93 -0.56 18.39
N ASP A 72 -2.48 -0.27 19.61
CA ASP A 72 -2.05 1.08 19.98
C ASP A 72 -0.87 1.58 19.11
N ALA A 73 -0.15 0.67 18.47
CA ALA A 73 0.93 1.00 17.55
C ALA A 73 0.46 1.22 16.10
N THR A 74 -0.79 0.91 15.76
CA THR A 74 -1.30 1.08 14.38
C THR A 74 -1.35 2.56 14.02
N VAL A 75 -0.65 2.93 12.95
CA VAL A 75 -0.60 4.33 12.45
C VAL A 75 -1.35 4.51 11.14
N SER A 76 -1.54 3.44 10.37
CA SER A 76 -2.25 3.50 9.09
C SER A 76 -2.99 2.21 8.79
N VAL A 77 -3.96 2.32 7.89
CA VAL A 77 -4.58 1.19 7.19
C VAL A 77 -4.41 1.41 5.68
N HIS A 78 -4.35 0.31 4.94
CA HIS A 78 -4.17 0.37 3.49
C HIS A 78 -5.37 -0.23 2.78
N LEU A 79 -5.99 0.58 1.91
CA LEU A 79 -7.06 0.16 1.02
C LEU A 79 -6.45 -0.24 -0.32
N TYR A 80 -6.25 -1.54 -0.53
CA TYR A 80 -5.66 -2.03 -1.77
C TYR A 80 -6.67 -1.97 -2.91
N THR A 81 -6.46 -1.11 -3.91
CA THR A 81 -7.36 -1.00 -5.08
C THR A 81 -7.52 -2.32 -5.85
N ASN A 82 -6.48 -3.16 -5.86
CA ASN A 82 -6.52 -4.51 -6.44
C ASN A 82 -7.19 -5.55 -5.52
N GLY A 83 -7.36 -5.23 -4.24
CA GLY A 83 -8.02 -6.08 -3.24
C GLY A 83 -9.48 -5.67 -2.96
N THR A 84 -9.91 -4.47 -3.36
CA THR A 84 -11.31 -4.03 -3.28
C THR A 84 -12.12 -4.57 -4.44
N LYS A 85 -13.36 -5.00 -4.19
CA LYS A 85 -14.24 -5.42 -5.29
C LYS A 85 -14.53 -4.27 -6.27
N PRO A 86 -14.53 -4.52 -7.58
CA PRO A 86 -14.89 -3.51 -8.60
C PRO A 86 -16.27 -2.86 -8.39
N TRP A 87 -17.18 -3.53 -7.67
CA TRP A 87 -18.53 -3.04 -7.35
C TRP A 87 -18.51 -1.65 -6.68
N TRP A 88 -17.54 -1.39 -5.80
CA TRP A 88 -17.42 -0.12 -5.06
C TRP A 88 -17.07 1.09 -5.94
N ARG A 89 -16.65 0.87 -7.20
CA ARG A 89 -16.42 1.98 -8.14
C ARG A 89 -17.70 2.71 -8.53
N LYS A 90 -18.84 2.02 -8.46
CA LYS A 90 -20.15 2.54 -8.88
C LYS A 90 -21.16 2.65 -7.73
N ASN A 91 -20.74 2.31 -6.52
CA ASN A 91 -21.62 2.26 -5.37
C ASN A 91 -20.90 2.84 -4.15
N PRO A 92 -21.56 3.73 -3.39
CA PRO A 92 -20.96 4.29 -2.19
C PRO A 92 -20.74 3.19 -1.13
N PRO A 93 -19.78 3.39 -0.21
CA PRO A 93 -19.58 2.49 0.92
C PRO A 93 -20.88 2.36 1.73
N LEU A 94 -21.17 1.15 2.21
CA LEU A 94 -22.39 0.89 2.98
C LEU A 94 -22.41 1.74 4.26
N PRO A 95 -23.57 2.27 4.67
CA PRO A 95 -23.69 3.00 5.94
C PRO A 95 -23.14 2.18 7.10
N ASN A 96 -22.44 2.83 8.04
CA ASN A 96 -21.75 2.22 9.19
C ASN A 96 -20.48 1.39 8.87
N SER A 97 -20.16 1.12 7.61
CA SER A 97 -18.84 0.56 7.25
C SER A 97 -17.71 1.50 7.69
N TYR A 98 -16.50 0.95 7.84
CA TYR A 98 -15.33 1.76 8.23
C TYR A 98 -15.09 2.91 7.25
N VAL A 99 -15.14 2.64 5.95
CA VAL A 99 -14.95 3.68 4.92
C VAL A 99 -16.03 4.76 5.03
N ALA A 100 -17.30 4.39 5.21
CA ALA A 100 -18.38 5.37 5.38
C ALA A 100 -18.19 6.25 6.63
N ARG A 101 -17.75 5.66 7.75
CA ARG A 101 -17.46 6.41 8.98
C ARG A 101 -16.27 7.36 8.79
N MET A 102 -15.21 6.90 8.13
CA MET A 102 -14.04 7.73 7.84
C MET A 102 -14.40 8.90 6.91
N CYS A 103 -15.16 8.66 5.85
CA CYS A 103 -15.66 9.72 4.98
C CYS A 103 -16.44 10.78 5.78
N GLY A 104 -17.35 10.35 6.66
CA GLY A 104 -18.07 11.26 7.55
C GLY A 104 -17.15 12.05 8.49
N GLN A 105 -16.14 11.40 9.07
CA GLN A 105 -15.18 12.04 9.98
C GLN A 105 -14.34 13.13 9.30
N VAL A 106 -13.94 12.92 8.04
CA VAL A 106 -13.07 13.86 7.31
C VAL A 106 -13.83 14.79 6.36
N GLY A 107 -15.16 14.67 6.29
CA GLY A 107 -16.00 15.50 5.43
C GLY A 107 -15.96 15.16 3.94
N ILE A 108 -15.70 13.90 3.59
CA ILE A 108 -15.76 13.41 2.20
C ILE A 108 -17.17 12.95 1.87
N GLU A 109 -17.69 13.40 0.72
CA GLU A 109 -18.92 12.90 0.12
C GLU A 109 -18.56 11.72 -0.82
N PRO A 110 -18.95 10.46 -0.49
CA PRO A 110 -18.48 9.30 -1.24
C PRO A 110 -19.02 9.19 -2.66
N ALA A 111 -20.22 9.69 -2.95
CA ALA A 111 -20.85 9.54 -4.26
C ALA A 111 -20.13 10.38 -5.34
N ALA A 112 -19.49 11.49 -4.96
CA ALA A 112 -18.71 12.35 -5.85
C ALA A 112 -17.44 11.67 -6.40
N ALA A 113 -17.01 10.57 -5.80
CA ALA A 113 -15.84 9.79 -6.22
C ALA A 113 -16.19 8.59 -7.11
N LEU A 114 -17.47 8.35 -7.41
CA LEU A 114 -17.91 7.20 -8.21
C LEU A 114 -17.61 7.39 -9.70
N GLU A 115 -17.31 6.28 -10.38
CA GLU A 115 -17.19 6.25 -11.83
C GLU A 115 -18.56 6.41 -12.49
N GLY A 116 -18.62 7.28 -13.51
CA GLY A 116 -19.80 7.48 -14.36
C GLY A 116 -20.08 6.35 -15.34
#